data_AF-A0A7H1MEZ0-F1
#
_entry.id   AF-A0A7H1MEZ0-F1
#
_cell.length_a   1.000
_cell.length_b   1.000
_cell.length_c   1.000
_cell.angle_alpha   90.00
_cell.angle_beta   90.00
_cell.angle_gamma   90.00
#
_symmetry.space_group_name_H-M   'P 1'
#
loop_
_entity.id
_entity.type
_entity.pdbx_description
1 polymer ?
#
loop_
_entity_poly.entity_id
_entity_poly.type
_entity_poly.pdbx_seq_one_letter_code
_entity_poly.pdbx_strand_id
1 'polypeptide(L)' 'MTPNKLKPENLLPEPVRPEAWECCGSDCGDACIQTVYWHQKAAYDAQQQQWQAQLAEKAGGGDKAV' A
#
# COMPACT_ATOMS: atom_id res chain seq x y z
N MET A 1 -7.31 21.08 -6.17
CA MET A 1 -7.49 19.61 -6.10
C MET A 1 -7.90 19.27 -4.68
N THR A 2 -9.12 18.77 -4.47
CA THR A 2 -9.58 18.32 -3.15
C THR A 2 -8.72 17.13 -2.71
N PRO A 3 -8.17 17.08 -1.49
CA PRO A 3 -7.46 15.90 -1.02
C PRO A 3 -8.46 14.75 -1.01
N ASN A 4 -8.27 13.78 -1.90
CA ASN A 4 -9.17 12.66 -2.04
C ASN A 4 -8.97 11.80 -0.79
N LYS A 5 -9.91 11.89 0.16
CA LYS A 5 -9.86 11.07 1.37
C LYS A 5 -9.79 9.61 0.95
N LEU A 6 -8.85 8.87 1.55
CA LEU A 6 -8.71 7.46 1.25
C LEU A 6 -9.98 6.74 1.72
N LYS A 7 -10.49 5.83 0.90
CA LYS A 7 -11.64 4.98 1.25
C LYS A 7 -11.15 3.55 1.37
N PRO A 8 -11.76 2.71 2.24
CA PRO A 8 -11.39 1.30 2.36
C PRO A 8 -11.39 0.56 1.03
N GLU A 9 -12.33 0.87 0.14
CA GLU A 9 -12.45 0.29 -1.21
C GLU A 9 -11.33 0.71 -2.18
N ASN A 10 -10.59 1.78 -1.88
CA ASN A 10 -9.48 2.31 -2.69
C ASN A 10 -8.11 2.05 -2.04
N LEU A 11 -8.07 1.32 -0.93
CA LEU A 11 -6.81 0.91 -0.33
C LEU A 11 -6.16 -0.16 -1.22
N LEU A 12 -4.86 0.02 -1.44
CA LEU A 12 -4.02 -0.98 -2.08
C LEU A 12 -4.13 -2.27 -1.26
N PRO A 13 -4.29 -3.43 -1.93
CA PRO A 13 -4.22 -4.70 -1.24
C PRO A 13 -2.82 -4.91 -0.68
N GLU A 14 -2.72 -5.65 0.43
CA GLU A 14 -1.43 -6.02 0.98
C GLU A 14 -0.64 -6.84 -0.05
N PRO A 15 0.56 -6.41 -0.46
CA PRO A 15 1.35 -7.17 -1.41
C PRO A 15 1.82 -8.47 -0.76
N VAL A 16 1.61 -9.58 -1.46
CA VAL A 16 2.08 -10.90 -1.03
C VAL A 16 3.59 -10.96 -1.24
N ARG A 17 4.34 -11.24 -0.16
CA ARG A 17 5.78 -11.43 -0.26
C ARG A 17 6.03 -12.74 -1.02
N PRO A 18 6.72 -12.71 -2.18
CA PRO A 18 7.12 -13.92 -2.85
C PRO A 18 8.16 -14.66 -2.00
N GLU A 19 8.22 -15.97 -2.13
CA GLU A 19 9.18 -16.76 -1.37
C GLU A 19 10.63 -16.40 -1.75
N ALA A 20 11.58 -16.60 -0.83
CA ALA A 20 12.97 -16.23 -1.09
C ALA A 20 13.62 -17.02 -2.25
N TRP A 21 13.05 -18.19 -2.59
CA TRP A 21 13.44 -19.03 -3.72
C TRP A 21 12.65 -18.69 -5.00
N GLU A 22 11.63 -17.84 -4.91
CA GLU A 22 10.91 -17.33 -6.07
C GLU A 22 11.74 -16.21 -6.70
N CYS A 23 12.36 -16.54 -7.83
CA CYS A 23 12.59 -15.61 -8.93
C CYS A 23 13.55 -14.43 -8.64
N CYS A 24 14.79 -14.76 -8.26
CA CYS A 24 15.91 -13.82 -8.21
C CYS A 24 17.20 -14.50 -8.74
N GLY A 25 17.20 -14.86 -10.04
CA GLY A 25 18.28 -15.56 -10.74
C GLY A 25 18.08 -15.55 -12.27
N SER A 26 19.02 -16.11 -13.04
CA SER A 26 19.04 -16.06 -14.52
C SER A 26 17.80 -16.64 -15.21
N ASP A 27 16.99 -17.46 -14.54
CA ASP A 27 15.75 -18.04 -15.09
C ASP A 27 14.54 -17.10 -15.01
N CYS A 28 14.67 -15.92 -14.42
CA CYS A 28 13.55 -15.02 -14.13
C CYS A 28 13.56 -13.64 -14.82
N GLY A 29 14.38 -13.50 -15.87
CA GLY A 29 14.44 -12.27 -16.67
C GLY A 29 15.10 -11.07 -15.96
N ASP A 30 14.92 -9.87 -16.54
CA ASP A 30 15.58 -8.62 -16.14
C ASP A 30 15.08 -8.04 -14.79
N ALA A 31 13.96 -8.52 -14.24
CA ALA A 31 13.37 -7.96 -13.02
C ALA A 31 13.15 -9.03 -11.95
N CYS A 32 13.99 -9.04 -10.91
CA CYS A 32 13.77 -9.88 -9.73
C CYS A 32 12.40 -9.54 -9.10
N ILE A 33 11.57 -10.57 -8.87
CA ILE A 33 10.20 -10.38 -8.35
C ILE A 33 10.19 -9.67 -6.99
N GLN A 34 11.26 -9.85 -6.22
CA GLN A 34 11.46 -9.15 -4.95
C GLN A 34 11.51 -7.64 -5.14
N THR A 35 12.17 -7.15 -6.19
CA THR A 35 12.23 -5.72 -6.49
C THR A 35 10.83 -5.15 -6.74
N VAL A 36 10.03 -5.86 -7.53
CA VAL A 36 8.63 -5.49 -7.79
C VAL A 36 7.82 -5.51 -6.50
N TYR A 37 7.99 -6.52 -5.65
CA TYR A 37 7.37 -6.58 -4.33
C TYR A 37 7.73 -5.37 -3.47
N TRP A 38 9.02 -4.99 -3.39
CA TRP A 38 9.46 -3.84 -2.60
C TRP A 38 8.87 -2.52 -3.11
N HIS A 39 8.75 -2.35 -4.44
CA HIS A 39 8.07 -1.19 -5.02
C HIS A 39 6.58 -1.13 -4.65
N GLN A 40 5.88 -2.25 -4.75
CA GLN A 40 4.46 -2.33 -4.36
C GLN A 40 4.28 -2.10 -2.86
N LYS A 41 5.15 -2.69 -2.04
CA LYS A 41 5.15 -2.53 -0.59
C LYS A 41 5.37 -1.08 -0.18
N ALA A 42 6.29 -0.37 -0.82
CA ALA A 42 6.52 1.04 -0.53
C ALA A 42 5.28 1.91 -0.80
N ALA A 43 4.58 1.66 -1.91
CA ALA A 43 3.32 2.36 -2.22
C ALA A 43 2.20 2.01 -1.23
N TYR A 44 2.06 0.73 -0.87
CA TYR A 44 1.12 0.25 0.14
C TYR A 44 1.39 0.91 1.50
N ASP A 45 2.64 0.86 1.98
CA ASP A 45 3.03 1.41 3.27
C ASP A 45 2.77 2.93 3.34
N ALA A 46 3.09 3.66 2.26
CA ALA A 46 2.84 5.11 2.19
C ALA A 46 1.34 5.44 2.26
N GLN A 47 0.51 4.68 1.54
CA GLN A 47 -0.94 4.86 1.59
C GLN A 47 -1.50 4.48 2.97
N GLN A 48 -0.97 3.42 3.59
CA GLN A 48 -1.44 2.96 4.88
C GLN A 48 -1.12 3.94 6.00
N GLN A 49 0.03 4.63 5.95
CA GLN A 49 0.34 5.73 6.86
C GLN A 49 -0.67 6.87 6.74
N GLN A 50 -1.04 7.26 5.51
CA GLN A 50 -2.06 8.28 5.27
C GLN A 50 -3.44 7.85 5.73
N TRP A 51 -3.78 6.57 5.58
CA TRP A 51 -5.04 6.02 6.05
C TRP A 51 -5.12 6.02 7.58
N GLN A 52 -4.05 5.59 8.26
CA GLN A 52 -3.98 5.62 9.73
C GLN A 52 -4.03 7.04 10.28
N ALA A 53 -3.35 8.00 9.65
CA ALA A 53 -3.45 9.41 10.01
C ALA A 53 -4.90 9.92 9.89
N GLN A 54 -5.58 9.60 8.80
CA GLN A 54 -7.00 9.97 8.61
C GLN A 54 -7.92 9.29 9.63
N LEU A 55 -7.66 8.02 9.99
CA LEU A 55 -8.43 7.33 11.02
C LEU A 55 -8.23 7.97 12.40
N ALA A 56 -7.01 8.38 12.73
CA ALA A 56 -6.73 9.11 13.97
C ALA A 56 -7.44 10.47 14.00
N GLU A 57 -7.47 11.20 12.88
CA GLU A 57 -8.24 12.44 12.74
C GLU A 57 -9.75 12.21 12.85
N LYS A 58 -10.28 11.16 12.21
CA LYS A 58 -11.71 10.79 12.30
C LYS A 58 -12.13 10.35 13.69
N ALA A 59 -11.27 9.64 14.40
CA ALA A 59 -11.51 9.24 15.78
C ALA A 59 -11.57 10.44 16.74
N GLY A 60 -10.87 11.54 16.42
CA GLY A 60 -10.92 12.80 17.17
C GLY A 60 -11.99 13.79 16.70
N GLY A 61 -12.45 13.68 15.46
CA GLY A 61 -13.40 14.58 14.81
C GLY A 61 -14.43 13.81 14.02
N GLY A 62 -15.47 13.36 14.72
CA GLY A 62 -16.59 12.63 14.15
C GLY A 62 -17.07 13.22 12.83
N ASP A 63 -17.16 12.33 11.85
CA ASP A 63 -17.84 12.45 10.58
C ASP A 63 -19.17 13.22 10.72
N LYS A 64 -19.12 14.55 10.54
CA LYS A 64 -20.30 15.33 10.13
C LYS A 64 -20.31 15.36 8.61
N ALA A 65 -20.61 14.21 8.00
CA ALA A 65 -21.30 14.21 6.71
C ALA A 65 -22.80 14.29 7.02
N VAL A 66 -23.32 15.52 7.04
CA VAL A 66 -24.75 15.84 6.87
C VAL A 66 -24.99 16.08 5.39
#